data_AF-A0A843J4E8-F1
#
_entry.id   AF-A0A843J4E8-F1
#
_cell.length_a   1.000
_cell.length_b   1.000
_cell.length_c   1.000
_cell.angle_alpha   90.00
_cell.angle_beta   90.00
_cell.angle_gamma   90.00
#
_symmetry.space_group_name_H-M   'P 1'
#
loop_
_entity.id
_entity.type
_entity.pdbx_description
1 polymer ?
#
loop_
_entity_poly.entity_id
_entity_poly.type
_entity_poly.pdbx_seq_one_letter_code
_entity_poly.pdbx_strand_id
1 'polypeptide(L)'
;MKFTEEYFPEFAEAMDEVEAAMEMKRPFDDKTYHLIAFALAIRSRSPLAVKAHFHAAVKCGATTRELAYVISMTEFESQRMDDSWIHDVLGDWTQLTKDEYDSGCRCGVARRY
;
A
#
# COMPACT_ATOMS: atom_id res chain seq x y z
N MET A 1 -22.18 -18.75 5.16
CA MET A 1 -21.76 -18.82 3.76
C MET A 1 -21.47 -17.40 3.31
N LYS A 2 -20.23 -17.10 2.95
CA LYS A 2 -19.85 -15.80 2.36
C LYS A 2 -20.45 -15.71 0.96
N PHE A 3 -20.76 -14.50 0.50
CA PHE A 3 -21.32 -14.29 -0.84
C PHE A 3 -20.44 -14.90 -1.95
N THR A 4 -19.12 -14.83 -1.81
CA THR A 4 -18.17 -15.43 -2.76
C THR A 4 -18.12 -16.96 -2.68
N GLU A 5 -18.34 -17.56 -1.51
CA GLU A 5 -18.45 -19.03 -1.39
C GLU A 5 -19.66 -19.56 -2.15
N GLU A 6 -20.74 -18.78 -2.24
CA GLU A 6 -21.98 -19.16 -2.93
C GLU A 6 -21.90 -18.97 -4.45
N TYR A 7 -21.28 -17.87 -4.90
CA TYR A 7 -21.35 -17.44 -6.31
C TYR A 7 -20.01 -17.43 -7.05
N PHE A 8 -18.88 -17.61 -6.36
CA PHE A 8 -17.55 -17.75 -6.96
C PHE A 8 -16.63 -18.62 -6.09
N PRO A 9 -17.00 -19.89 -5.84
CA PRO A 9 -16.34 -20.75 -4.86
C PRO A 9 -14.86 -21.00 -5.17
N GLU A 10 -14.47 -21.08 -6.44
CA GLU A 10 -13.08 -21.32 -6.86
C GLU A 10 -12.16 -20.18 -6.44
N PHE A 11 -12.66 -18.94 -6.46
CA PHE A 11 -11.92 -17.78 -5.96
C PHE A 11 -11.83 -17.80 -4.43
N ALA A 12 -12.93 -18.15 -3.74
CA ALA A 12 -12.94 -18.22 -2.28
C ALA A 12 -11.95 -19.28 -1.77
N GLU A 13 -11.94 -20.47 -2.38
CA GLU A 13 -11.03 -21.56 -2.04
C GLU A 13 -9.57 -21.17 -2.30
N ALA A 14 -9.27 -20.58 -3.46
CA ALA A 14 -7.91 -20.11 -3.75
C ALA A 14 -7.41 -19.06 -2.75
N MET A 15 -8.29 -18.17 -2.28
CA MET A 15 -7.93 -17.19 -1.25
C MET A 15 -7.68 -17.84 0.11
N ASP A 16 -8.48 -18.83 0.51
CA ASP A 16 -8.28 -19.58 1.73
C ASP A 16 -6.96 -20.38 1.70
N GLU A 17 -6.59 -20.96 0.54
CA GLU A 17 -5.30 -21.64 0.35
C GLU A 17 -4.11 -20.68 0.49
N VAL A 18 -4.22 -19.47 -0.08
CA VAL A 18 -3.19 -18.43 0.06
C VAL A 18 -3.05 -18.01 1.53
N GLU A 19 -4.15 -17.78 2.23
CA GLU A 19 -4.14 -17.42 3.65
C GLU A 19 -3.46 -18.51 4.50
N ALA A 20 -3.85 -19.78 4.29
CA ALA A 20 -3.26 -20.91 4.99
C ALA A 20 -1.76 -21.05 4.71
N ALA A 21 -1.34 -20.87 3.45
CA ALA A 21 0.07 -20.92 3.09
C ALA A 21 0.88 -19.79 3.75
N MET A 22 0.33 -18.57 3.78
CA MET A 22 0.94 -17.43 4.46
C MET A 22 1.06 -17.66 5.96
N GLU A 23 0.03 -18.18 6.62
CA GLU A 23 0.05 -18.48 8.05
C GLU A 23 1.12 -19.53 8.40
N MET A 24 1.16 -20.65 7.64
CA MET A 24 2.09 -21.75 7.88
C MET A 24 3.56 -21.38 7.73
N LYS A 25 3.86 -20.44 6.82
CA LYS A 25 5.22 -20.03 6.46
C LYS A 25 5.66 -18.73 7.11
N ARG A 26 4.78 -18.10 7.90
CA ARG A 26 5.02 -16.80 8.51
C ARG A 26 6.25 -16.86 9.44
N PRO A 27 7.27 -16.00 9.22
CA PRO A 27 8.48 -15.99 10.04
C PRO A 27 8.35 -15.11 11.30
N PHE A 28 7.17 -14.54 11.54
CA PHE A 28 6.91 -13.57 12.61
C PHE A 28 5.89 -14.11 13.61
N ASP A 29 5.98 -13.63 14.85
CA ASP A 29 4.94 -13.88 15.86
C ASP A 29 3.61 -13.17 15.51
N ASP A 30 2.53 -13.58 16.18
CA ASP A 30 1.19 -13.03 15.90
C ASP A 30 1.10 -11.53 16.19
N LYS A 31 1.83 -11.04 17.20
CA LYS A 31 1.88 -9.60 17.52
C LYS A 31 2.47 -8.82 16.35
N THR A 32 3.63 -9.23 15.86
CA THR A 32 4.33 -8.58 14.74
C THR A 32 3.50 -8.66 13.47
N TYR A 33 2.89 -9.82 13.19
CA TYR A 33 1.98 -9.97 12.07
C TYR A 33 0.84 -8.96 12.11
N HIS A 34 0.14 -8.86 13.24
CA HIS A 34 -1.00 -7.96 13.34
C HIS A 34 -0.59 -6.48 13.32
N LEU A 35 0.59 -6.11 13.84
CA LEU A 35 1.13 -4.76 13.68
C LEU A 35 1.41 -4.41 12.21
N ILE A 36 1.97 -5.34 11.44
CA ILE A 36 2.20 -5.16 9.99
C ILE A 36 0.86 -5.08 9.23
N ALA A 37 -0.05 -6.03 9.48
CA ALA A 37 -1.36 -6.07 8.84
C ALA A 37 -2.21 -4.84 9.19
N PHE A 38 -2.08 -4.31 10.41
CA PHE A 38 -2.70 -3.06 10.83
C PHE A 38 -2.19 -1.86 10.01
N ALA A 39 -0.87 -1.74 9.81
CA ALA A 39 -0.29 -0.71 8.93
C ALA A 39 -0.83 -0.82 7.49
N LEU A 40 -0.86 -2.04 6.94
CA LEU A 40 -1.40 -2.30 5.59
C LEU A 40 -2.88 -1.96 5.49
N ALA A 41 -3.68 -2.26 6.52
CA ALA A 41 -5.10 -1.95 6.57
C ALA A 41 -5.38 -0.44 6.61
N ILE A 42 -4.55 0.33 7.33
CA ILE A 42 -4.61 1.80 7.31
C ILE A 42 -4.30 2.29 5.90
N ARG A 43 -3.21 1.81 5.29
CA ARG A 43 -2.77 2.22 3.94
C ARG A 43 -3.80 1.86 2.86
N SER A 44 -4.46 0.71 2.96
CA SER A 44 -5.52 0.29 2.04
C SER A 44 -6.87 0.97 2.32
N ARG A 45 -6.96 1.83 3.34
CA ARG A 45 -8.17 2.55 3.76
C ARG A 45 -9.34 1.60 4.05
N SER A 46 -9.08 0.46 4.69
CA SER A 46 -10.10 -0.54 5.03
C SER A 46 -10.51 -0.44 6.51
N PRO A 47 -11.66 0.21 6.84
CA PRO A 47 -12.04 0.42 8.25
C PRO A 47 -12.29 -0.88 9.00
N LEU A 48 -12.77 -1.92 8.30
CA LEU A 48 -13.01 -3.23 8.89
C LEU A 48 -11.69 -3.91 9.26
N ALA A 49 -10.72 -3.94 8.34
CA ALA A 49 -9.42 -4.56 8.57
C ALA A 49 -8.61 -3.80 9.64
N VAL A 50 -8.71 -2.46 9.67
CA VAL A 50 -8.09 -1.63 10.71
C VAL A 50 -8.59 -2.05 12.10
N LYS A 51 -9.90 -2.18 12.28
CA LYS A 51 -10.49 -2.61 13.56
C LYS A 51 -10.09 -4.04 13.93
N ALA A 52 -10.11 -4.96 12.95
CA ALA A 52 -9.77 -6.36 13.17
C ALA A 52 -8.32 -6.53 13.62
N HIS A 53 -7.38 -5.94 12.89
CA HIS A 53 -5.95 -6.08 13.21
C HIS A 53 -5.52 -5.25 14.43
N PHE A 54 -6.14 -4.10 14.70
CA PHE A 54 -5.96 -3.39 15.96
C PHE A 54 -6.33 -4.27 17.15
N HIS A 55 -7.54 -4.86 17.12
CA HIS A 55 -8.03 -5.71 18.21
C HIS A 55 -7.16 -6.97 18.40
N ALA A 56 -6.77 -7.61 17.30
CA ALA A 56 -5.93 -8.80 17.33
C ALA A 56 -4.52 -8.48 17.86
N ALA A 57 -3.90 -7.37 17.43
CA ALA A 57 -2.61 -6.92 17.95
C ALA A 57 -2.65 -6.71 19.48
N VAL A 58 -3.70 -6.06 20.00
CA VAL A 58 -3.90 -5.87 21.46
C VAL A 58 -4.00 -7.23 22.17
N LYS A 59 -4.76 -8.19 21.62
CA LYS A 59 -4.85 -9.54 22.18
C LYS A 59 -3.50 -10.28 22.22
N CYS A 60 -2.63 -10.02 21.25
CA CYS A 60 -1.28 -10.55 21.20
C CYS A 60 -0.27 -9.75 22.05
N GLY A 61 -0.74 -8.79 22.86
CA GLY A 61 0.10 -8.03 23.79
C GLY A 61 0.74 -6.77 23.21
N ALA A 62 0.27 -6.27 22.06
CA ALA A 62 0.69 -4.97 21.57
C ALA A 62 0.23 -3.85 22.52
N THR A 63 1.16 -2.96 22.86
CA THR A 63 0.92 -1.79 23.69
C THR A 63 0.29 -0.66 22.87
N THR A 64 -0.41 0.24 23.56
CA THR A 64 -0.91 1.47 22.94
C THR A 64 0.21 2.32 22.33
N ARG A 65 1.43 2.25 22.90
CA ARG A 65 2.62 2.93 22.37
C ARG A 65 3.08 2.34 21.03
N GLU A 66 3.13 1.01 20.91
CA GLU A 66 3.45 0.34 19.63
C GLU A 66 2.40 0.67 18.56
N LEU A 67 1.11 0.63 18.92
CA LEU A 67 0.01 0.95 18.00
C LEU A 67 0.05 2.40 17.53
N ALA A 68 0.26 3.36 18.45
CA ALA A 68 0.41 4.78 18.10
C ALA A 68 1.62 5.00 17.18
N TYR A 69 2.75 4.33 17.46
CA TYR A 69 3.93 4.39 16.59
C TYR A 69 3.63 3.86 15.18
N VAL A 70 2.92 2.73 15.06
CA VAL A 70 2.53 2.18 13.75
C VAL A 70 1.59 3.12 12.99
N ILE A 71 0.63 3.77 13.67
CA ILE A 71 -0.24 4.78 13.04
C ILE A 71 0.62 5.93 12.50
N SER A 72 1.44 6.55 13.35
CA SER A 72 2.29 7.69 12.96
C SER A 72 3.26 7.32 11.83
N MET A 73 3.88 6.14 11.90
CA MET A 73 4.76 5.64 10.84
C MET A 73 3.99 5.43 9.53
N THR A 74 2.81 4.81 9.59
CA THR A 74 2.00 4.56 8.39
C THR A 74 1.50 5.85 7.75
N GLU A 75 1.05 6.82 8.55
CA GLU A 75 0.65 8.14 8.07
C GLU A 75 1.83 8.90 7.48
N PHE A 76 3.00 8.87 8.13
CA PHE A 76 4.21 9.51 7.64
C PHE A 76 4.68 8.92 6.29
N GLU A 77 4.73 7.60 6.17
CA GLU A 77 5.04 6.93 4.91
C GLU A 77 3.95 7.14 3.84
N SER A 78 2.69 7.30 4.25
CA SER A 78 1.59 7.65 3.32
C SER A 78 1.64 9.11 2.88
N GLN A 79 2.12 10.03 3.72
CA GLN A 79 2.35 11.44 3.38
C GLN A 79 3.58 11.61 2.49
N ARG A 80 4.58 10.75 2.63
CA ARG A 80 5.70 10.63 1.68
C ARG A 80 5.29 10.11 0.31
N MET A 81 4.06 9.64 0.18
CA MET A 81 3.41 9.41 -1.12
C MET A 81 2.94 10.73 -1.78
N ASP A 82 3.34 11.88 -1.23
CA ASP A 82 3.57 13.16 -1.94
C ASP A 82 5.06 13.24 -2.36
N ASP A 83 5.47 12.25 -3.16
CA ASP A 83 6.37 12.37 -4.30
C ASP A 83 7.57 13.35 -4.24
N SER A 84 8.51 13.12 -3.33
CA SER A 84 9.86 13.71 -3.40
C SER A 84 10.66 13.33 -4.68
N TRP A 85 10.18 12.37 -5.48
CA TRP A 85 10.77 12.04 -6.79
C TRP A 85 10.60 13.16 -7.83
N ILE A 86 9.67 14.11 -7.64
CA ILE A 86 9.49 15.21 -8.60
C ILE A 86 10.73 16.11 -8.66
N HIS A 87 11.47 16.25 -7.55
CA HIS A 87 12.74 17.00 -7.52
C HIS A 87 13.88 16.22 -8.21
N ASP A 88 13.83 14.89 -8.20
CA ASP A 88 14.76 14.04 -8.95
C ASP A 88 14.43 14.04 -10.46
N VAL A 89 13.14 14.08 -10.84
CA VAL A 89 12.68 14.17 -12.25
C VAL A 89 12.88 15.57 -12.83
N LEU A 90 12.65 16.62 -12.04
CA LEU A 90 12.84 18.02 -12.42
C LEU A 90 14.26 18.53 -12.10
N GLY A 91 15.21 17.64 -11.82
CA GLY A 91 16.54 17.94 -11.26
C GLY A 91 17.33 19.06 -11.95
N ASP A 92 17.08 19.35 -13.23
CA ASP A 92 17.48 20.59 -13.91
C ASP A 92 16.35 21.11 -14.81
N TRP A 93 15.24 21.48 -14.19
CA TRP A 93 14.04 21.96 -14.90
C TRP A 93 14.30 23.17 -15.81
N THR A 94 15.35 23.96 -15.54
CA THR A 94 15.81 25.05 -16.40
C THR A 94 16.29 24.60 -17.78
N GLN A 95 16.73 23.36 -17.93
CA GLN A 95 16.97 22.78 -19.25
C GLN A 95 15.69 22.37 -19.95
N LEU A 96 14.68 21.90 -19.20
CA LEU A 96 13.37 21.52 -19.76
C LEU A 96 12.61 22.70 -20.37
N THR A 97 12.98 23.94 -20.02
CA THR A 97 12.39 25.17 -20.55
C THR A 97 13.13 25.76 -21.74
N LYS A 98 14.24 25.16 -22.19
CA LYS A 98 14.93 25.60 -23.41
C LYS A 98 14.20 25.05 -24.63
N ASP A 99 14.02 25.88 -25.66
CA ASP A 99 13.29 25.51 -26.89
C ASP A 99 13.87 24.27 -27.60
N GLU A 100 15.13 23.95 -27.31
CA GLU A 100 15.91 22.86 -27.91
C GLU A 100 15.77 21.53 -27.16
N TYR A 101 15.07 21.49 -26.02
CA TYR A 101 14.92 20.28 -25.23
C TYR A 101 14.02 19.27 -25.95
N ASP A 102 14.65 18.23 -26.51
CA ASP A 102 13.93 17.11 -27.10
C ASP A 102 13.36 16.22 -26.00
N SER A 103 12.11 16.48 -25.64
CA SER A 103 11.33 15.65 -24.71
C SER A 103 11.01 14.24 -25.24
N GLY A 104 11.41 13.90 -26.48
CA GLY A 104 10.97 12.71 -27.19
C GLY A 104 9.46 12.72 -27.53
N CYS A 105 8.74 13.79 -27.15
CA CYS A 105 7.33 13.98 -27.48
C CYS A 105 7.21 14.45 -28.93
N ARG A 106 6.62 13.62 -29.79
CA ARG A 106 6.26 14.01 -31.16
C ARG A 106 5.00 14.90 -31.24
N CYS A 107 4.71 15.65 -30.18
CA CYS A 107 3.60 16.57 -30.13
C CYS A 107 4.02 17.91 -30.78
N GLY A 108 3.94 17.99 -32.10
CA GLY A 108 4.33 19.23 -32.81
C GLY A 108 4.65 19.10 -34.29
N VAL A 109 4.54 17.92 -34.92
CA VAL A 109 4.53 17.82 -36.39
C VAL A 109 3.24 18.45 -36.91
N ALA A 110 3.21 19.78 -37.00
CA ALA A 110 2.07 20.53 -37.46
C ALA A 110 1.98 20.48 -39.01
N ARG A 111 0.91 19.80 -39.47
CA ARG A 111 0.18 19.99 -40.75
C ARG A 111 0.88 19.45 -42.02
N ARG A 112 0.19 18.98 -43.06
CA ARG A 112 -1.04 19.50 -43.69
C ARG A 112 -1.80 18.36 -44.41
N TYR A 113 -3.13 18.36 -44.32
CA TYR A 113 -4.06 18.44 -45.45
C TYR A 113 -5.34 19.11 -44.97
#